data_AF-A0A3S4JE06-F1
#
_entry.id   AF-A0A3S4JE06-F1
#
_cell.length_a   1.000
_cell.length_b   1.000
_cell.length_c   1.000
_cell.angle_alpha   90.00
_cell.angle_beta   90.00
_cell.angle_gamma   90.00
#
_symmetry.space_group_name_H-M   'P 1'
#
loop_
_entity.id
_entity.type
_entity.pdbx_description
1 polymer ?
#
loop_
_entity_poly.entity_id
_entity_poly.type
_entity_poly.pdbx_seq_one_letter_code
_entity_poly.pdbx_strand_id
1 'polypeptide(L)' 'MLSGRLTRIVVRVQLEPINEELHGDYVNDKTFKRRFQRWLNTLWDKKDIQIEEIKTSYKNAGQ' A
#
# COMPACT_ATOMS: atom_id res chain seq x y z
N MET A 1 -23.46 12.81 6.05
CA MET A 1 -22.81 12.54 7.36
C MET A 1 -22.83 11.04 7.61
N LEU A 2 -21.75 10.48 8.16
CA LEU A 2 -21.69 9.08 8.59
C LEU A 2 -22.60 8.91 9.82
N SER A 3 -23.88 8.62 9.58
CA SER A 3 -24.98 8.60 10.55
C SER A 3 -24.85 7.48 11.61
N GLY A 4 -23.80 7.50 12.43
CA GLY A 4 -23.57 6.54 13.53
C GLY A 4 -23.22 5.10 13.11
N ARG A 5 -23.15 4.81 11.80
CA ARG A 5 -22.86 3.47 11.26
C ARG A 5 -21.37 3.15 11.11
N LEU A 6 -20.48 4.12 11.35
CA LEU A 6 -19.05 3.88 11.32
C LEU A 6 -18.61 3.31 12.67
N THR A 7 -18.39 2.00 12.70
CA THR A 7 -18.10 1.25 13.93
C THR A 7 -16.61 1.03 14.15
N ARG A 8 -15.79 1.15 13.11
CA ARG A 8 -14.35 0.94 13.20
C ARG A 8 -13.57 1.69 12.12
N ILE A 9 -12.46 2.31 12.52
CA ILE A 9 -11.45 2.86 11.63
C ILE A 9 -10.13 2.17 11.98
N VAL A 10 -9.44 1.65 10.97
CA VAL A 10 -8.10 1.05 11.12
C VAL A 10 -7.13 1.89 10.32
N VAL A 11 -6.17 2.52 10.99
CA VAL A 11 -5.09 3.28 10.36
C VAL A 11 -3.79 2.53 10.56
N ARG A 12 -3.09 2.24 9.46
CA ARG A 12 -1.74 1.68 9.49
C ARG A 12 -0.82 2.55 8.64
N VAL A 13 0.32 2.91 9.21
CA VAL A 13 1.34 3.71 8.55
C VAL A 13 2.63 2.90 8.54
N GLN A 14 3.24 2.80 7.36
CA GLN A 14 4.53 2.17 7.16
C GLN A 14 5.43 3.19 6.46
N LEU A 15 6.59 3.46 7.06
CA LEU A 15 7.61 4.31 6.50
C LEU A 15 8.60 3.43 5.76
N GLU A 16 8.81 3.72 4.48
CA GLU A 16 9.80 3.04 3.66
C GLU A 16 10.89 4.04 3.28
N PRO A 17 12.18 3.73 3.52
CA PRO A 17 13.27 4.57 3.08
C PRO A 17 13.36 4.56 1.56
N ILE A 18 13.62 5.71 0.97
CA ILE A 18 13.99 5.78 -0.45
C ILE A 18 15.44 5.30 -0.55
N ASN A 19 15.62 4.07 -1.02
CA ASN A 19 16.95 3.52 -1.25
C ASN A 19 17.59 4.12 -2.51
N GLU A 20 18.92 4.06 -2.62
CA GLU A 20 19.65 4.63 -3.76
C GLU A 20 19.22 4.03 -5.10
N GLU A 21 18.72 2.78 -5.10
CA GLU A 21 18.21 2.09 -6.29
C GLU A 21 16.96 2.75 -6.89
N LEU A 22 16.26 3.59 -6.12
CA LEU A 22 15.10 4.39 -6.55
C LEU A 22 15.48 5.79 -7.02
N HIS A 23 16.78 6.11 -7.06
CA HIS A 23 17.27 7.36 -7.63
C HIS A 23 17.59 7.16 -9.11
N GLY A 24 16.87 7.85 -9.99
CA GLY A 24 17.10 7.76 -11.43
C GLY A 24 16.06 8.50 -12.27
N ASP A 25 16.31 8.57 -13.57
CA ASP A 25 15.42 9.24 -14.51
C ASP A 25 14.28 8.31 -14.94
N TYR A 26 13.13 8.49 -14.31
CA TYR A 26 11.94 7.70 -14.61
C TYR A 26 11.44 7.85 -16.06
N VAL A 27 11.68 9.00 -16.69
CA VAL A 27 11.12 9.35 -18.00
C VAL A 27 12.03 8.85 -19.11
N ASN A 28 13.33 9.11 -19.01
CA ASN A 28 14.28 8.87 -20.08
C ASN A 28 15.06 7.55 -19.93
N ASP A 29 15.17 6.98 -18.71
CA ASP A 29 15.83 5.69 -18.50
C ASP A 29 14.81 4.54 -18.39
N LYS A 30 14.67 3.79 -19.50
CA LYS A 30 13.79 2.61 -19.58
C LYS A 30 14.17 1.51 -18.60
N THR A 31 15.45 1.33 -18.31
CA THR A 31 15.94 0.28 -17.41
C THR A 31 15.59 0.63 -15.97
N PHE A 32 15.85 1.88 -15.58
CA PHE A 32 15.41 2.41 -14.28
C PHE A 32 13.90 2.33 -14.12
N LYS A 33 13.13 2.80 -15.10
CA LYS A 33 11.66 2.72 -15.09
C LYS A 33 11.16 1.31 -14.81
N ARG A 34 11.74 0.28 -15.45
CA ARG A 34 11.36 -1.12 -15.21
C ARG A 34 11.68 -1.59 -13.79
N ARG A 35 12.84 -1.24 -13.24
CA ARG A 35 13.22 -1.59 -11.85
C ARG A 35 12.30 -0.90 -10.85
N PHE A 36 12.06 0.40 -11.03
CA PHE A 36 11.15 1.18 -10.20
C PHE A 36 9.74 0.59 -10.21
N GLN A 37 9.20 0.30 -11.39
CA GLN A 37 7.87 -0.30 -11.53
C GLN A 37 7.77 -1.66 -10.83
N ARG A 38 8.81 -2.50 -10.94
CA ARG A 38 8.84 -3.78 -10.22
C ARG A 38 8.80 -3.59 -8.70
N TRP A 39 9.63 -2.68 -8.18
CA TRP A 39 9.65 -2.36 -6.76
C TRP A 39 8.28 -1.83 -6.29
N LEU A 40 7.67 -0.92 -7.04
CA LEU A 40 6.37 -0.33 -6.73
C LEU A 40 5.27 -1.41 -6.69
N ASN A 41 5.25 -2.31 -7.67
CA ASN A 41 4.27 -3.40 -7.71
C ASN A 41 4.43 -4.35 -6.51
N THR A 42 5.66 -4.70 -6.14
CA THR A 42 5.90 -5.50 -4.93
C THR A 42 5.41 -4.81 -3.66
N LEU A 43 5.49 -3.48 -3.58
CA LEU A 43 4.93 -2.73 -2.46
C LEU A 43 3.39 -2.77 -2.45
N TRP A 44 2.76 -2.66 -3.62
CA TRP A 44 1.30 -2.79 -3.75
C TRP A 44 0.81 -4.19 -3.36
N ASP A 45 1.44 -5.24 -3.87
CA ASP A 45 1.05 -6.64 -3.58
C ASP A 45 1.06 -6.91 -2.06
N LYS A 46 2.08 -6.43 -1.35
CA LYS A 46 2.16 -6.53 0.12
C LYS A 46 1.03 -5.79 0.81
N LYS A 47 0.67 -4.61 0.30
CA LYS A 47 -0.39 -3.77 0.88
C LYS A 47 -1.77 -4.39 0.65
N ASP A 48 -1.98 -5.01 -0.50
CA ASP A 48 -3.23 -5.70 -0.82
C ASP A 48 -3.44 -6.90 0.12
N ILE A 49 -2.40 -7.71 0.34
CA ILE A 49 -2.43 -8.80 1.33
C ILE A 49 -2.79 -8.24 2.72
N GLN A 50 -2.11 -7.18 3.16
CA GLN A 50 -2.38 -6.56 4.47
C GLN A 50 -3.83 -6.04 4.59
N ILE A 51 -4.38 -5.47 3.52
CA ILE A 51 -5.75 -4.98 3.50
C ILE A 51 -6.74 -6.16 3.62
N GLU A 52 -6.51 -7.25 2.89
CA GLU A 52 -7.37 -8.43 2.96
C GLU A 52 -7.33 -9.12 4.33
N GLU A 53 -6.17 -9.14 4.98
CA GLU A 53 -6.02 -9.61 6.36
C GLU A 53 -6.82 -8.73 7.35
N ILE A 54 -6.73 -7.40 7.22
CA ILE A 54 -7.48 -6.45 8.05
C ILE A 54 -8.99 -6.63 7.83
N LYS A 55 -9.44 -6.70 6.57
CA LYS A 55 -10.85 -6.94 6.25
C LYS A 55 -11.33 -8.24 6.87
N THR A 56 -10.55 -9.31 6.73
CA THR A 56 -10.89 -10.63 7.27
C THR A 56 -10.99 -10.62 8.80
N SER A 57 -10.04 -9.96 9.47
CA SER A 57 -10.02 -9.85 10.93
C SER A 57 -11.21 -9.07 11.50
N TYR A 58 -11.81 -8.17 10.71
CA TYR A 58 -12.91 -7.30 11.14
C TYR A 58 -14.20 -7.50 10.33
N LYS A 59 -14.42 -8.70 9.75
CA LYS A 59 -15.64 -9.02 8.97
C LYS A 59 -16.95 -8.74 9.71
N ASN A 60 -16.94 -8.79 11.04
CA ASN A 60 -18.13 -8.58 11.89
C ASN A 60 -18.18 -7.17 12.51
N ALA A 61 -17.34 -6.23 12.09
CA ALA A 61 -17.35 -4.88 12.65
C ALA A 61 -18.70 -4.20 12.37
N GLY A 62 -19.51 -3.99 13.42
CA GLY A 62 -20.84 -3.38 13.34
C GLY A 62 -22.01 -4.35 13.15
N GLN A 63 -21.78 -5.66 13.31
CA GLN A 63 -22.84 -6.59 13.76
C GLN A 63 -23.06 -6.45 15.27
#